data_AF-A0A519LLD1-F1
#
_entry.id   AF-A0A519LLD1-F1
#
_cell.length_a   1.000
_cell.length_b   1.000
_cell.length_c   1.000
_cell.angle_alpha   90.00
_cell.angle_beta   90.00
_cell.angle_gamma   90.00
#
_symmetry.space_group_name_H-M   'P 1'
#
loop_
_entity.id
_entity.type
_entity.pdbx_description
1 polymer ?
#
loop_
_entity_poly.entity_id
_entity_poly.type
_entity_poly.pdbx_seq_one_letter_code
_entity_poly.pdbx_strand_id
1 'polypeptide(L)' 'SEAPLGSALLGQYEGDEVSIQIAPTRQQFEVLWVH' A
#
# COMPACT_ATOMS: atom_id res chain seq x y z
N SER A 1 -4.45 12.92 11.45
CA SER A 1 -4.99 12.11 10.34
C SER A 1 -3.90 11.15 9.96
N GLU A 2 -4.09 9.84 10.12
CA GLU A 2 -3.11 8.87 9.60
C GLU A 2 -3.25 8.76 8.08
N ALA A 3 -2.15 8.53 7.37
CA ALA A 3 -2.11 8.35 5.92
C ALA A 3 -1.87 6.87 5.59
N PRO A 4 -2.90 6.00 5.70
CA PRO A 4 -2.72 4.54 5.66
C PRO A 4 -2.05 4.05 4.37
N LEU A 5 -2.38 4.67 3.23
CA LEU A 5 -1.73 4.38 1.96
C LEU A 5 -0.26 4.81 1.95
N GLY A 6 0.03 6.04 2.39
CA GLY A 6 1.40 6.56 2.42
C GLY A 6 2.31 5.76 3.35
N SER A 7 1.79 5.36 4.52
CA SER A 7 2.51 4.48 5.45
C SER A 7 2.74 3.08 4.89
N ALA A 8 1.78 2.52 4.17
CA ALA A 8 1.89 1.17 3.59
C ALA A 8 2.83 1.11 2.38
N LEU A 9 3.01 2.23 1.66
CA LEU A 9 3.90 2.33 0.50
C LEU A 9 5.32 2.78 0.84
N LEU A 10 5.56 3.33 2.04
CA LEU A 10 6.86 3.89 2.40
C LEU A 10 7.94 2.79 2.45
N GLY A 11 8.94 2.91 1.58
CA GLY A 11 10.05 1.96 1.50
C GLY A 11 9.78 0.71 0.65
N GLN A 12 8.62 0.63 0.01
CA GLN A 12 8.30 -0.42 -0.97
C GLN A 12 8.92 -0.09 -2.33
N TYR A 13 9.18 -1.13 -3.12
CA TYR A 13 9.71 -1.07 -4.47
C TYR A 13 8.71 -1.65 -5.48
N GLU A 14 8.96 -1.42 -6.77
CA GLU A 14 8.21 -2.09 -7.84
C GLU A 14 8.24 -3.62 -7.67
N GLY A 15 7.07 -4.26 -7.82
CA GLY A 15 6.85 -5.69 -7.63
C GLY A 15 6.49 -6.10 -6.21
N ASP A 16 6.61 -5.22 -5.21
CA ASP A 16 6.22 -5.56 -3.84
C ASP A 16 4.68 -5.66 -3.68
N GLU A 17 4.22 -6.55 -2.80
CA GLU A 17 2.82 -6.64 -2.40
C GLU A 17 2.53 -5.78 -1.15
N VAL A 18 1.45 -5.01 -1.18
CA VAL A 18 1.03 -4.11 -0.11
C VAL A 18 -0.40 -4.42 0.32
N SER A 19 -0.61 -4.54 1.63
CA SER A 19 -1.92 -4.73 2.25
C SER A 19 -2.42 -3.45 2.89
N ILE A 20 -3.65 -3.04 2.56
CA ILE A 20 -4.28 -1.83 3.12
C ILE A 20 -5.65 -2.17 3.67
N GLN A 21 -5.93 -1.67 4.89
CA GLN A 21 -7.27 -1.72 5.46
C GLN A 21 -8.09 -0.54 4.95
N ILE A 22 -9.16 -0.83 4.20
CA ILE A 22 -10.09 0.18 3.68
C ILE A 22 -11.50 -0.23 4.10
N ALA A 23 -12.08 0.53 5.04
CA ALA A 23 -13.35 0.19 5.68
C ALA A 23 -13.26 -1.25 6.29
N PRO A 24 -14.30 -2.12 6.33
CA PRO A 24 -14.15 -3.45 6.93
C PRO A 24 -13.37 -4.43 6.02
N THR A 25 -12.88 -4.00 4.86
CA THR A 25 -12.22 -4.87 3.88
C THR A 25 -10.71 -4.66 3.88
N ARG A 26 -9.96 -5.76 3.81
CA ARG A 26 -8.53 -5.74 3.52
C ARG A 26 -8.33 -5.92 2.02
N GLN A 27 -7.52 -5.05 1.43
CA GLN A 27 -7.16 -5.13 0.01
C GLN A 27 -5.66 -5.39 -0.11
N GLN A 28 -5.28 -6.13 -1.16
CA GLN A 28 -3.89 -6.45 -1.51
C GLN A 28 -3.62 -5.89 -2.89
N PHE A 29 -2.46 -5.27 -3.06
CA PHE A 29 -2.03 -4.63 -4.29
C PHE A 29 -0.58 -4.96 -4.58
N GLU A 30 -0.24 -4.99 -5.86
CA GLU A 30 1.15 -4.98 -6.31
C GLU A 30 1.58 -3.54 -6.62
N VAL A 31 2.78 -3.17 -6.21
CA VAL A 31 3.39 -1.89 -6.60
C VAL A 31 3.86 -2.00 -8.04
N LEU A 32 3.12 -1.41 -8.98
CA LEU A 32 3.46 -1.49 -10.39
C LEU A 32 4.57 -0.52 -10.81
N TRP A 33 4.72 0.60 -10.11
CA TRP A 33 5.79 1.58 -10.34
C TRP A 33 5.95 2.52 -9.15
N VAL A 34 7.15 3.08 -8.99
CA VAL A 34 7.48 4.16 -8.04
C VAL A 34 8.21 5.27 -8.80
N HIS A 35 7.88 6.53 -8.52
CA HIS A 35 8.52 7.71 -9.12
C HIS A 35 9.57 8.32 -8.19
#